data_AF-A0A653AED9-F1
#
_entry.id   AF-A0A653AED9-F1
#
_cell.length_a   1.000
_cell.length_b   1.000
_cell.length_c   1.000
_cell.angle_alpha   90.00
_cell.angle_beta   90.00
_cell.angle_gamma   90.00
#
_symmetry.space_group_name_H-M   'P 1'
#
loop_
_entity.id
_entity.type
_entity.pdbx_description
1 polymer ?
#
loop_
_entity_poly.entity_id
_entity_poly.type
_entity_poly.pdbx_seq_one_letter_code
_entity_poly.pdbx_strand_id
1 'polypeptide(L)'
;MDDVYMDYPGCFAGTHPIHEHLAKLEAGQFVSLHQNHSKIEIRDSAGRCVGRLSEAGRGKWQNRLGSILEARILAVLRRDQNDPDANFIHKINAKEWELPLVEIVCSPDRI
;
A
#
# COMPACT_ATOMS: atom_id res chain seq x y z
N MET A 1 10.26 2.59 -7.99
CA MET A 1 9.50 1.94 -6.91
C MET A 1 8.12 2.58 -6.89
N ASP A 2 7.43 2.58 -8.04
CA ASP A 2 6.42 3.63 -8.28
C ASP A 2 5.01 3.07 -8.19
N ASP A 3 4.86 1.77 -7.96
CA ASP A 3 3.57 1.10 -7.90
C ASP A 3 2.80 1.45 -6.61
N VAL A 4 3.48 1.75 -5.50
CA VAL A 4 2.86 2.02 -4.19
C VAL A 4 2.78 3.53 -3.95
N TYR A 5 1.66 4.00 -3.40
CA TYR A 5 1.52 5.38 -2.93
C TYR A 5 2.13 5.51 -1.53
N MET A 6 3.43 5.84 -1.50
CA MET A 6 4.27 5.80 -0.30
C MET A 6 3.78 6.66 0.87
N ASP A 7 3.11 7.77 0.56
CA ASP A 7 2.68 8.76 1.56
C ASP A 7 1.23 8.58 2.00
N TYR A 8 0.53 7.57 1.46
CA TYR A 8 -0.88 7.34 1.80
C TYR A 8 -1.11 7.22 3.31
N PRO A 9 -0.34 6.42 4.07
CA PRO A 9 -0.50 6.37 5.54
C PRO A 9 -0.14 7.68 6.23
N GLY A 10 0.87 8.39 5.72
CA GLY A 10 1.29 9.71 6.21
C GLY A 10 0.20 10.78 6.09
N CYS A 11 -0.78 10.60 5.19
CA CYS A 11 -1.92 11.52 5.04
C CYS A 11 -2.88 11.49 6.23
N PHE A 12 -2.81 10.48 7.10
CA PHE A 12 -3.69 10.34 8.24
C PHE A 12 -3.00 10.82 9.52
N ALA A 13 -3.75 11.51 10.39
CA ALA A 13 -3.24 11.89 11.70
C ALA A 13 -2.73 10.67 12.48
N GLY A 14 -1.75 10.85 13.37
CA GLY A 14 -1.15 9.76 14.15
C GLY A 14 -2.15 8.96 15.01
N THR A 15 -3.33 9.52 15.32
CA THR A 15 -4.41 8.84 16.04
C THR A 15 -5.31 8.00 15.15
N HIS A 16 -5.11 8.02 13.83
CA HIS A 16 -5.94 7.27 12.90
C HIS A 16 -5.64 5.76 13.00
N PRO A 17 -6.66 4.87 12.99
CA PRO A 17 -6.48 3.43 13.18
C PRO A 17 -5.54 2.73 12.18
N ILE A 18 -5.30 3.34 11.01
CA ILE A 18 -4.37 2.79 10.00
C ILE A 18 -2.98 2.51 10.60
N HIS A 19 -2.49 3.36 11.50
CA HIS A 19 -1.17 3.21 12.11
C HIS A 19 -1.12 1.98 13.02
N GLU A 20 -2.21 1.67 13.72
CA GLU A 20 -2.31 0.42 14.50
C GLU A 20 -2.44 -0.83 13.64
N HIS A 21 -3.02 -0.71 12.43
CA HIS A 21 -3.13 -1.82 11.50
C HIS A 21 -1.77 -2.14 10.86
N LEU A 22 -1.04 -1.07 10.49
CA LEU A 22 0.31 -1.15 9.95
C LEU A 22 1.30 -1.76 10.94
N ALA A 23 1.25 -1.34 12.21
CA ALA A 23 2.13 -1.84 13.26
C ALA A 23 1.99 -3.34 13.56
N LYS A 24 0.93 -3.97 13.04
CA LYS A 24 0.65 -5.41 13.18
C LYS A 24 1.05 -6.21 11.95
N LEU A 25 1.56 -5.56 10.90
CA LEU A 25 1.99 -6.24 9.69
C LEU A 25 3.37 -6.89 9.89
N GLU A 26 3.49 -8.12 9.43
CA GLU A 26 4.74 -8.86 9.46
C GLU A 26 5.12 -9.34 8.05
N ALA A 27 6.43 -9.46 7.79
CA ALA A 27 6.91 -10.04 6.54
C ALA A 27 6.39 -11.48 6.37
N GLY A 28 6.03 -11.83 5.13
CA GLY A 28 5.39 -13.09 4.78
C GLY A 28 3.88 -13.11 5.02
N GLN A 29 3.30 -12.12 5.69
CA GLN A 29 1.85 -12.06 5.91
C GLN A 29 1.11 -11.86 4.60
N PHE A 30 0.04 -12.61 4.40
CA PHE A 30 -0.85 -12.46 3.25
C PHE A 30 -1.58 -11.12 3.26
N VAL A 31 -1.67 -10.52 2.09
CA VAL A 31 -2.49 -9.35 1.78
C VAL A 31 -3.24 -9.58 0.48
N SER A 32 -4.21 -8.72 0.20
CA SER A 32 -4.93 -8.73 -1.07
C SER A 32 -4.95 -7.36 -1.70
N LEU A 33 -4.97 -7.31 -3.04
CA LEU A 33 -5.19 -6.09 -3.79
C LEU A 33 -6.67 -6.00 -4.18
N HIS A 34 -7.34 -4.92 -3.80
CA HIS A 34 -8.75 -4.71 -4.09
C HIS A 34 -9.00 -3.40 -4.82
N GLN A 35 -9.75 -3.46 -5.92
CA GLN A 35 -10.30 -2.26 -6.53
C GLN A 35 -11.35 -1.65 -5.60
N ASN A 36 -11.15 -0.39 -5.22
CA ASN A 36 -12.13 0.42 -4.51
C ASN A 36 -12.33 1.75 -5.25
N HIS A 37 -13.48 1.92 -5.89
CA HIS A 37 -13.75 3.01 -6.84
C HIS A 37 -12.64 3.15 -7.89
N SER A 38 -11.91 4.27 -7.89
CA SER A 38 -10.82 4.56 -8.82
C SER A 38 -9.45 4.18 -8.27
N LYS A 39 -9.36 3.54 -7.10
CA LYS A 39 -8.11 3.21 -6.41
C LYS A 39 -7.94 1.71 -6.26
N ILE A 40 -6.70 1.27 -6.08
CA ILE A 40 -6.38 -0.10 -5.68
C ILE A 40 -5.78 -0.04 -4.28
N GLU A 41 -6.43 -0.74 -3.36
CA GLU A 41 -6.03 -0.84 -1.97
C GLU A 41 -5.25 -2.13 -1.73
N ILE A 42 -4.27 -2.04 -0.85
CA ILE A 42 -3.62 -3.17 -0.22
C ILE A 42 -4.37 -3.41 1.09
N ARG A 43 -5.00 -4.58 1.21
CA ARG A 43 -5.80 -4.95 2.37
C ARG A 43 -5.16 -6.09 3.15
N ASP A 44 -5.19 -5.98 4.48
CA ASP A 44 -4.76 -7.06 5.35
C ASP A 44 -5.79 -8.21 5.41
N SER A 45 -5.48 -9.26 6.17
CA SER A 45 -6.36 -10.42 6.33
C SER A 45 -7.71 -10.11 6.99
N ALA A 46 -7.83 -8.98 7.67
CA ALA A 46 -9.10 -8.49 8.23
C ALA A 46 -9.86 -7.58 7.24
N GLY A 47 -9.36 -7.42 6.01
CA GLY A 47 -9.97 -6.59 4.97
C GLY A 47 -9.74 -5.10 5.13
N ARG A 48 -8.84 -4.68 6.03
CA ARG A 48 -8.56 -3.27 6.35
C ARG A 48 -7.53 -2.72 5.37
N CYS A 49 -7.76 -1.51 4.87
CA CYS A 49 -6.82 -0.84 3.98
C CYS A 49 -5.58 -0.40 4.76
N VAL A 50 -4.43 -1.00 4.42
CA VAL A 50 -3.12 -0.69 5.01
C VAL A 50 -2.20 0.04 4.03
N GLY A 51 -2.60 0.13 2.76
CA GLY A 51 -1.82 0.81 1.74
C GLY A 51 -2.63 1.01 0.47
N ARG A 52 -2.10 1.78 -0.46
CA ARG A 52 -2.70 1.96 -1.78
C ARG A 52 -1.65 1.95 -2.86
N LEU A 53 -2.04 1.54 -4.05
CA LEU A 53 -1.24 1.78 -5.23
C LEU A 53 -1.29 3.26 -5.63
N SER A 54 -0.20 3.72 -6.24
CA SER A 54 -0.12 5.01 -6.91
C SER A 54 -0.98 4.99 -8.19
N GLU A 55 -1.05 6.11 -8.91
CA GLU A 55 -1.68 6.11 -10.24
C GLU A 55 -0.92 5.24 -11.25
N ALA A 56 0.41 5.20 -11.18
CA ALA A 56 1.23 4.33 -12.03
C ALA A 56 0.98 2.85 -11.71
N GLY A 57 0.99 2.50 -10.43
CA GLY A 57 0.69 1.14 -9.96
C GLY A 57 -0.73 0.73 -10.33
N ARG A 58 -1.72 1.62 -10.16
CA ARG A 58 -3.08 1.36 -10.61
C ARG A 58 -3.13 1.06 -12.11
N GLY A 59 -2.50 1.88 -12.95
CA GLY A 59 -2.48 1.68 -14.40
C GLY A 59 -1.93 0.30 -14.79
N LYS A 60 -0.91 -0.16 -14.07
CA LYS A 60 -0.32 -1.49 -14.27
C LYS A 60 -1.22 -2.63 -13.78
N TRP A 61 -1.84 -2.47 -12.61
CA TRP A 61 -2.49 -3.59 -11.90
C TRP A 61 -4.00 -3.70 -12.09
N GLN A 62 -4.70 -2.63 -12.48
CA GLN A 62 -6.17 -2.61 -12.54
C GLN A 62 -6.78 -3.73 -13.41
N ASN A 63 -6.14 -4.06 -14.53
CA ASN A 63 -6.60 -5.11 -15.45
C ASN A 63 -5.97 -6.49 -15.15
N ARG A 64 -5.10 -6.56 -14.13
CA ARG A 64 -4.34 -7.75 -13.73
C ARG A 64 -4.73 -8.27 -12.35
N LEU A 65 -5.67 -7.64 -11.64
CA LEU A 65 -6.10 -8.10 -10.32
C LEU A 65 -6.57 -9.56 -10.35
N GLY A 66 -7.24 -10.00 -11.42
CA GLY A 66 -7.68 -11.39 -11.59
C GLY A 66 -6.57 -12.40 -11.91
N SER A 67 -5.35 -11.95 -12.24
CA SER A 67 -4.20 -12.84 -12.46
C SER A 67 -3.30 -12.97 -11.24
N ILE A 68 -3.56 -12.23 -10.15
CA ILE A 68 -2.81 -12.36 -8.89
C ILE A 68 -3.14 -13.71 -8.26
N LEU A 69 -2.13 -14.56 -8.12
CA LEU A 69 -2.21 -15.84 -7.43
C LEU A 69 -1.98 -15.65 -5.93
N GLU A 70 -1.07 -14.75 -5.58
CA GLU A 70 -0.65 -14.53 -4.21
C GLU A 70 -0.06 -13.13 -4.04
N ALA A 71 -0.31 -12.50 -2.90
CA ALA A 71 0.33 -11.26 -2.49
C ALA A 71 0.71 -11.34 -1.01
N ARG A 72 1.94 -10.94 -0.68
CA ARG A 72 2.48 -10.98 0.69
C ARG A 72 3.23 -9.72 1.04
N ILE A 73 3.25 -9.37 2.31
CA ILE A 73 4.15 -8.34 2.83
C ILE A 73 5.58 -8.83 2.65
N LEU A 74 6.35 -8.11 1.83
CA LEU A 74 7.79 -8.35 1.70
C LEU A 74 8.55 -7.68 2.86
N ALA A 75 8.16 -6.44 3.19
CA ALA A 75 8.75 -5.65 4.26
C ALA A 75 7.79 -4.53 4.69
N VAL A 76 8.02 -3.98 5.88
CA VAL A 76 7.38 -2.74 6.35
C VAL A 76 8.48 -1.70 6.50
N LEU A 77 8.41 -0.63 5.70
CA LEU A 77 9.35 0.48 5.80
C LEU A 77 8.82 1.54 6.76
N ARG A 78 9.72 2.31 7.36
CA ARG A 78 9.37 3.52 8.09
C ARG A 78 9.71 4.74 7.25
N ARG A 79 8.81 5.71 7.27
CA ARG A 79 8.96 7.04 6.67
C ARG A 79 8.67 8.10 7.71
N ASP A 80 9.22 9.28 7.53
CA ASP A 80 8.94 10.45 8.35
C ASP A 80 8.56 11.68 7.50
N GLN A 81 8.09 12.73 8.17
CA GLN A 81 7.59 13.96 7.55
C GLN A 81 8.60 14.68 6.64
N ASN A 82 9.88 14.31 6.65
CA ASN A 82 10.92 14.88 5.78
C ASN A 82 11.13 14.07 4.49
N ASP A 83 10.58 12.86 4.39
CA ASP A 83 10.71 11.99 3.21
C ASP A 83 9.81 12.32 2.00
N PRO A 84 8.63 12.96 2.15
CA PRO A 84 7.76 13.27 1.02
C PRO A 84 8.34 14.37 0.13
N ASP A 85 8.07 14.26 -1.17
CA ASP A 85 8.38 15.34 -2.12
C ASP A 85 7.60 16.61 -1.76
N ALA A 86 8.14 17.78 -2.16
CA ALA A 86 7.53 19.08 -1.90
C ALA A 86 6.05 19.18 -2.31
N ASN A 87 5.65 18.45 -3.34
CA ASN A 87 4.27 18.38 -3.83
C ASN A 87 3.32 17.59 -2.93
N PHE A 88 3.81 16.86 -1.94
CA PHE A 88 3.04 15.99 -1.06
C PHE A 88 3.11 16.37 0.42
N ILE A 89 4.13 17.13 0.86
CA ILE A 89 4.31 17.56 2.25
C ILE A 89 3.03 18.16 2.86
N HIS A 90 2.30 18.98 2.11
CA HIS A 90 1.07 19.64 2.58
C HIS A 90 -0.09 18.68 2.89
N LYS A 91 0.00 17.40 2.48
CA LYS A 91 -1.01 16.36 2.76
C LYS A 91 -0.64 15.54 3.99
N ILE A 92 0.57 15.66 4.50
CA ILE A 92 1.11 14.82 5.57
C ILE A 92 0.63 15.33 6.92
N ASN A 93 0.02 14.43 7.70
CA ASN A 93 -0.55 14.72 9.02
C ASN A 93 0.06 13.85 10.14
N ALA A 94 1.00 12.95 9.80
CA ALA A 94 1.76 12.14 10.74
C ALA A 94 3.23 12.56 10.76
N LYS A 95 3.89 12.44 11.92
CA LYS A 95 5.34 12.68 12.05
C LYS A 95 6.16 11.55 11.43
N GLU A 96 5.69 10.32 11.63
CA GLU A 96 6.24 9.09 11.12
C GLU A 96 5.10 8.15 10.74
N TRP A 97 5.32 7.27 9.76
CA TRP A 97 4.37 6.24 9.37
C TRP A 97 5.08 5.03 8.81
N GLU A 98 4.38 3.90 8.86
CA GLU A 98 4.81 2.65 8.25
C GLU A 98 4.23 2.51 6.83
N LEU A 99 5.00 1.86 5.96
CA LEU A 99 4.67 1.66 4.55
C LEU A 99 4.88 0.18 4.18
N PRO A 100 3.81 -0.57 3.83
CA PRO A 100 3.94 -1.95 3.45
C PRO A 100 4.46 -2.07 2.01
N LEU A 101 5.51 -2.87 1.83
CA LEU A 101 5.93 -3.37 0.52
C LEU A 101 5.34 -4.74 0.30
N VAL A 102 4.80 -4.95 -0.89
CA VAL A 102 4.09 -6.16 -1.25
C VAL A 102 4.81 -6.84 -2.41
N GLU A 103 5.12 -8.11 -2.25
CA GLU A 103 5.48 -8.98 -3.35
C GLU A 103 4.21 -9.65 -3.90
N ILE A 104 4.15 -9.82 -5.23
CA ILE A 104 2.97 -10.35 -5.92
C ILE A 104 3.41 -11.47 -6.88
N VAL A 105 2.80 -12.64 -6.74
CA VAL A 105 2.90 -13.74 -7.69
C VAL A 105 1.69 -13.69 -8.62
N CYS A 106 1.93 -13.72 -9.93
CA CYS A 106 0.88 -13.70 -10.94
C CYS A 106 0.91 -14.95 -11.80
N SER A 107 -0.25 -15.33 -12.35
CA SER A 107 -0.28 -16.28 -13.44
C SER A 107 0.43 -15.70 -14.65
N PRO A 108 1.08 -16.54 -15.49
CA PRO A 108 1.66 -16.08 -16.74
C PRO A 108 0.59 -15.40 -17.58
N ASP A 109 0.94 -14.28 -18.22
CA ASP A 109 0.08 -13.68 -19.23
C ASP A 109 -0.17 -14.75 -20.31
N ARG A 110 -1.44 -15.10 -20.58
CA ARG A 110 -1.75 -15.95 -21.74
C ARG A 110 -1.42 -15.14 -22.99
N ILE A 111 -0.36 -15.55 -23.69
CA ILE A 111 -0.02 -15.11 -25.05
C ILE A 111 -1.08 -15.63 -26.01
#